data_AF-A0A352C8F5-F1
#
_entry.id   AF-A0A352C8F5-F1
#
_cell.length_a   1.000
_cell.length_b   1.000
_cell.length_c   1.000
_cell.angle_alpha   90.00
_cell.angle_beta   90.00
_cell.angle_gamma   90.00
#
_symmetry.space_group_name_H-M   'P 1'
#
loop_
_entity.id
_entity.type
_entity.pdbx_description
1 polymer ?
#
loop_
_entity_poly.entity_id
_entity_poly.type
_entity_poly.pdbx_seq_one_letter_code
_entity_poly.pdbx_strand_id
1 'polypeptide(L)'
;MKKIFKILIPLLLLGAITYQYRDILITRFFPLAPCTKPISYALGTFDAKFGISEKYFLNALLEAEAIWEKPFGRELFTYVPEDLSSDVLKINLIHDYRQEATNKLTDLGIVVQNNRASYDMLKIKFTELKAEFAAAKDNYDARVENYNDRLEAYEKLVQYWNARGGAPKKEYDELQAEKSVLDAQASGLKALEAQINEMITEINSMVVVLNRLANTLNLSVEKYNTVGASRGESFEEGVYFVEGSKREIDIYEFSSREKLVRVLAHELGHALDLDHVDDPKAIMYRLNQGDTEKLTNADLEALNAHCGVK
;
A
#
# COMPACT_ATOMS: atom_id res chain seq x y z
N MET A 1 42.46 55.37 28.76
CA MET A 1 42.21 53.93 29.07
C MET A 1 40.74 53.57 29.25
N LYS A 2 39.93 54.28 30.07
CA LYS A 2 38.50 53.93 30.29
C LYS A 2 37.60 53.93 29.04
N LYS A 3 37.88 54.74 28.01
CA LYS A 3 37.09 54.77 26.75
C LYS A 3 37.37 53.58 25.82
N ILE A 4 38.59 53.05 25.85
CA ILE A 4 39.02 51.94 24.99
C ILE A 4 38.39 50.63 25.47
N PHE A 5 38.34 50.41 26.79
CA PHE A 5 37.64 49.26 27.39
C PHE A 5 36.12 49.25 27.14
N LYS A 6 35.48 50.42 27.03
CA LYS A 6 34.04 50.51 26.70
C LYS A 6 33.70 50.03 25.29
N ILE A 7 34.68 49.97 24.38
CA ILE A 7 34.49 49.52 23.00
C ILE A 7 34.99 48.09 22.81
N LEU A 8 36.09 47.72 23.47
CA LEU A 8 36.68 46.38 23.38
C LEU A 8 35.83 45.29 24.03
N ILE A 9 35.21 45.57 25.18
CA ILE A 9 34.37 44.59 25.88
C ILE A 9 33.15 44.17 25.04
N PRO A 10 32.34 45.08 24.46
CA PRO A 10 31.23 44.66 23.60
C PRO A 10 31.69 43.99 22.30
N LEU A 11 32.85 44.36 21.74
CA LEU A 11 33.43 43.66 20.57
C LEU A 11 33.88 42.23 20.88
N LEU A 12 34.48 42.01 22.05
CA LEU A 12 34.84 40.69 22.54
C LEU A 12 33.60 39.83 22.84
N LEU A 13 32.56 40.43 23.44
CA LEU A 13 31.29 39.75 23.68
C LEU A 13 30.58 39.42 22.36
N LEU A 14 30.57 40.34 21.40
CA LEU A 14 30.01 40.10 20.07
C LEU A 14 30.79 38.98 19.35
N GLY A 15 32.12 38.99 19.42
CA GLY A 15 32.97 37.94 18.88
C GLY A 15 32.77 36.57 19.54
N ALA A 16 32.55 36.54 20.86
CA ALA A 16 32.24 35.31 21.58
C ALA A 16 30.85 34.77 21.21
N ILE A 17 29.85 35.65 21.08
CA ILE A 17 28.50 35.29 20.63
C ILE A 17 28.54 34.79 19.18
N THR A 18 29.21 35.48 18.26
CA THR A 18 29.30 35.02 16.85
C THR A 18 30.06 33.71 16.73
N TYR A 19 31.07 33.47 17.56
CA TYR A 19 31.78 32.18 17.60
C TYR A 19 30.89 31.07 18.18
N GLN A 20 30.18 31.34 19.27
CA GLN A 20 29.29 30.37 19.94
C GLN A 20 28.08 30.00 19.08
N TYR A 21 27.57 30.93 18.27
CA TYR A 21 26.45 30.71 17.35
C TYR A 21 26.89 30.59 15.89
N ARG A 22 28.18 30.33 15.65
CA ARG A 22 28.78 30.28 14.31
C ARG A 22 28.03 29.34 13.38
N ASP A 23 27.71 28.14 13.82
CA ASP A 23 27.09 27.13 12.95
C ASP A 23 25.66 27.53 12.55
N ILE A 24 24.91 28.16 13.47
CA ILE A 24 23.56 28.71 13.20
C ILE A 24 23.65 29.93 12.27
N LEU A 25 24.63 30.80 12.47
CA LEU A 25 24.83 31.97 11.61
C LEU A 25 25.29 31.56 10.19
N ILE A 26 26.21 30.59 10.08
CA ILE A 26 26.68 30.09 8.79
C ILE A 26 25.55 29.39 8.04
N THR A 27 24.82 28.48 8.68
CA THR A 27 23.69 27.79 8.02
C THR A 27 22.57 28.75 7.59
N ARG A 28 22.34 29.83 8.35
CA ARG A 28 21.30 30.83 8.03
C ARG A 28 21.71 31.84 6.95
N PHE A 29 22.99 32.19 6.86
CA PHE A 29 23.48 33.21 5.91
C PHE A 29 24.22 32.63 4.70
N PHE A 30 24.65 31.37 4.77
CA PHE A 30 25.32 30.62 3.71
C PHE A 30 24.78 29.18 3.68
N PRO A 31 23.52 28.98 3.27
CA PRO A 31 22.99 27.63 3.11
C PRO A 31 23.89 26.86 2.13
N LEU A 32 24.22 25.61 2.49
CA LEU A 32 24.89 24.71 1.56
C LEU A 32 24.02 24.59 0.31
N ALA A 33 24.65 24.59 -0.87
CA ALA A 33 23.91 24.33 -2.10
C ALA A 33 23.22 22.96 -1.99
N PRO A 34 21.99 22.81 -2.50
CA PRO A 34 21.32 21.52 -2.50
C PRO A 34 22.18 20.44 -3.18
N CYS A 35 21.99 19.17 -2.81
CA CYS A 35 22.73 18.04 -3.37
C CYS A 35 24.27 18.10 -3.20
N THR A 36 24.76 18.81 -2.17
CA THR A 36 26.19 18.83 -1.81
C THR A 36 26.57 17.82 -0.73
N LYS A 37 25.61 17.45 0.12
CA LYS A 37 25.74 16.35 1.08
C LYS A 37 24.68 15.29 0.77
N PRO A 38 25.04 14.00 0.79
CA PRO A 38 24.06 12.94 0.63
C PRO A 38 22.97 13.01 1.72
N ILE A 39 21.75 12.65 1.35
CA ILE A 39 20.66 12.42 2.29
C ILE A 39 20.92 11.08 2.97
N SER A 40 21.16 11.14 4.26
CA SER A 40 21.26 9.96 5.11
C SER A 40 19.90 9.30 5.28
N TYR A 41 19.84 7.99 5.08
CA TYR A 41 18.64 7.19 5.31
C TYR A 41 18.93 5.91 6.11
N ALA A 42 17.90 5.41 6.78
CA ALA A 42 17.92 4.13 7.48
C ALA A 42 16.61 3.37 7.24
N LEU A 43 16.62 2.06 7.41
CA LEU A 43 15.38 1.29 7.42
C LEU A 43 14.56 1.64 8.67
N GLY A 44 13.25 1.78 8.50
CA GLY A 44 12.31 1.92 9.60
C GLY A 44 11.51 0.63 9.82
N THR A 45 10.19 0.73 9.79
CA THR A 45 9.29 -0.44 9.87
C THR A 45 9.55 -1.36 8.68
N PHE A 46 9.78 -2.66 8.93
CA PHE A 46 9.99 -3.65 7.89
C PHE A 46 9.07 -4.86 8.13
N ASP A 47 7.97 -4.94 7.38
CA ASP A 47 7.02 -6.04 7.54
C ASP A 47 7.47 -7.29 6.77
N ALA A 48 7.76 -8.36 7.51
CA ALA A 48 8.16 -9.65 6.95
C ALA A 48 7.08 -10.32 6.07
N LYS A 49 5.82 -9.87 6.12
CA LYS A 49 4.72 -10.39 5.29
C LYS A 49 4.92 -10.17 3.79
N PHE A 50 5.79 -9.23 3.39
CA PHE A 50 6.20 -9.11 1.98
C PHE A 50 7.02 -10.31 1.48
N GLY A 51 7.54 -11.15 2.38
CA GLY A 51 8.30 -12.34 2.00
C GLY A 51 9.68 -12.06 1.40
N ILE A 52 10.20 -10.83 1.56
CA ILE A 52 11.55 -10.44 1.11
C ILE A 52 12.47 -10.16 2.29
N SER A 53 13.79 -10.31 2.07
CA SER A 53 14.80 -9.96 3.09
C SER A 53 15.16 -8.48 3.04
N GLU A 54 15.61 -7.92 4.17
CA GLU A 54 16.17 -6.56 4.22
C GLU A 54 17.32 -6.39 3.21
N LYS A 55 18.18 -7.40 3.05
CA LYS A 55 19.26 -7.38 2.06
C LYS A 55 18.71 -7.22 0.63
N TYR A 56 17.63 -7.92 0.30
CA TYR A 56 16.98 -7.77 -1.00
C TYR A 56 16.44 -6.34 -1.18
N PHE A 57 15.75 -5.82 -0.16
CA PHE A 57 15.19 -4.46 -0.19
C PHE A 57 16.30 -3.38 -0.31
N LEU A 58 17.37 -3.49 0.48
CA LEU A 58 18.53 -2.59 0.40
C LEU A 58 19.20 -2.64 -0.96
N ASN A 59 19.31 -3.82 -1.60
CA ASN A 59 19.81 -3.88 -2.97
C ASN A 59 18.88 -3.14 -3.95
N ALA A 60 17.56 -3.15 -3.74
CA ALA A 60 16.64 -2.39 -4.60
C ALA A 60 16.80 -0.88 -4.38
N LEU A 61 17.03 -0.45 -3.14
CA LEU A 61 17.37 0.93 -2.81
C LEU A 61 18.65 1.38 -3.52
N LEU A 62 19.72 0.58 -3.47
CA LEU A 62 20.97 0.89 -4.18
C LEU A 62 20.76 1.02 -5.70
N GLU A 63 19.89 0.18 -6.29
CA GLU A 63 19.51 0.30 -7.70
C GLU A 63 18.73 1.59 -7.96
N ALA A 64 17.80 1.95 -7.09
CA ALA A 64 17.00 3.17 -7.18
C ALA A 64 17.84 4.46 -7.00
N GLU A 65 18.78 4.46 -6.06
CA GLU A 65 19.77 5.54 -5.87
C GLU A 65 20.59 5.73 -7.14
N ALA A 66 21.09 4.62 -7.72
CA ALA A 66 21.92 4.66 -8.92
C ALA A 66 21.19 5.24 -10.15
N ILE A 67 19.85 5.19 -10.20
CA ILE A 67 19.06 5.84 -11.26
C ILE A 67 19.28 7.36 -11.22
N TRP A 68 19.36 7.95 -10.03
CA TRP A 68 19.61 9.38 -9.82
C TRP A 68 21.09 9.75 -9.88
N GLU A 69 21.92 8.97 -9.19
CA GLU A 69 23.32 9.31 -8.94
C GLU A 69 24.22 9.11 -10.15
N LYS A 70 24.02 8.05 -10.96
CA LYS A 70 24.89 7.78 -12.11
C LYS A 70 24.80 8.87 -13.18
N PRO A 71 23.61 9.34 -13.59
CA PRO A 71 23.51 10.45 -14.53
C PRO A 71 23.96 11.79 -13.95
N PHE A 72 23.68 12.04 -12.66
CA PHE A 72 24.04 13.29 -11.99
C PHE A 72 25.54 13.38 -11.64
N GLY A 73 26.20 12.23 -11.47
CA GLY A 73 27.64 12.13 -11.21
C GLY A 73 28.04 12.45 -9.76
N ARG A 74 27.10 12.36 -8.80
CA ARG A 74 27.36 12.57 -7.37
C ARG A 74 26.56 11.59 -6.52
N GLU A 75 27.10 11.28 -5.35
CA GLU A 75 26.37 10.57 -4.28
C GLU A 75 25.31 11.52 -3.70
N LEU A 76 24.06 11.09 -3.76
CA LEU A 76 22.87 11.81 -3.33
C LEU A 76 22.25 11.17 -2.09
N PHE A 77 22.49 9.88 -1.85
CA PHE A 77 21.97 9.15 -0.71
C PHE A 77 23.07 8.35 -0.01
N THR A 78 22.88 8.09 1.28
CA THR A 78 23.81 7.25 2.02
C THR A 78 23.10 6.46 3.10
N TYR A 79 23.31 5.14 3.12
CA TYR A 79 22.71 4.25 4.11
C TYR A 79 23.46 4.31 5.44
N VAL A 80 22.76 4.71 6.51
CA VAL A 80 23.29 4.87 7.87
C VAL A 80 22.46 4.04 8.87
N PRO A 81 22.61 2.70 8.90
CA PRO A 81 21.76 1.80 9.69
C PRO A 81 21.76 2.09 11.21
N GLU A 82 22.85 2.68 11.71
CA GLU A 82 23.02 2.99 13.13
C GLU A 82 22.42 4.34 13.53
N ASP A 83 21.96 5.15 12.55
CA ASP A 83 21.38 6.46 12.82
C ASP A 83 19.91 6.35 13.25
N LEU A 84 19.70 6.64 14.53
CA LEU A 84 18.38 6.64 15.18
C LEU A 84 17.83 8.06 15.40
N SER A 85 18.47 9.07 14.81
CA SER A 85 17.99 10.44 14.88
C SER A 85 16.59 10.57 14.25
N SER A 86 15.82 11.56 14.69
CA SER A 86 14.46 11.78 14.19
C SER A 86 14.43 12.47 12.81
N ASP A 87 15.56 13.02 12.37
CA ASP A 87 15.73 13.76 11.12
C ASP A 87 16.36 12.92 9.99
N VAL A 88 16.86 11.71 10.30
CA VAL A 88 17.25 10.74 9.26
C VAL A 88 16.02 10.28 8.48
N LEU A 89 16.15 10.15 7.16
CA LEU A 89 15.09 9.62 6.31
C LEU A 89 14.82 8.16 6.66
N LYS A 90 13.62 7.82 7.15
CA LYS A 90 13.23 6.42 7.36
C LYS A 90 12.56 5.87 6.12
N ILE A 91 13.01 4.71 5.66
CA ILE A 91 12.38 4.00 4.56
C ILE A 91 11.71 2.75 5.13
N ASN A 92 10.39 2.74 5.06
CA ASN A 92 9.53 1.74 5.64
C ASN A 92 8.96 0.82 4.55
N LEU A 93 8.70 -0.42 4.93
CA LEU A 93 8.00 -1.42 4.15
C LEU A 93 6.77 -1.88 4.94
N ILE A 94 5.59 -1.39 4.55
CA ILE A 94 4.34 -1.50 5.33
C ILE A 94 3.34 -2.36 4.58
N HIS A 95 3.05 -3.55 5.14
CA HIS A 95 2.18 -4.50 4.47
C HIS A 95 0.73 -4.23 4.83
N ASP A 96 -0.01 -3.63 3.91
CA ASP A 96 -1.43 -3.35 4.09
C ASP A 96 -2.29 -4.02 3.02
N TYR A 97 -3.54 -3.57 2.93
CA TYR A 97 -4.53 -4.11 2.03
C TYR A 97 -4.15 -4.04 0.55
N ARG A 98 -3.24 -3.15 0.16
CA ARG A 98 -2.75 -2.99 -1.22
C ARG A 98 -1.88 -4.19 -1.60
N GLN A 99 -0.88 -4.50 -0.77
CA GLN A 99 -0.06 -5.70 -0.98
C GLN A 99 -0.87 -6.99 -0.82
N GLU A 100 -1.81 -7.05 0.14
CA GLU A 100 -2.72 -8.20 0.28
C GLU A 100 -3.51 -8.48 -0.99
N ALA A 101 -4.02 -7.42 -1.65
CA ALA A 101 -4.76 -7.56 -2.89
C ALA A 101 -3.85 -8.08 -4.03
N THR A 102 -2.64 -7.54 -4.17
CA THR A 102 -1.65 -8.01 -5.16
C THR A 102 -1.26 -9.48 -4.92
N ASN A 103 -1.01 -9.86 -3.67
CA ASN A 103 -0.69 -11.24 -3.28
C ASN A 103 -1.86 -12.17 -3.61
N LYS A 104 -3.09 -11.78 -3.28
CA LYS A 104 -4.29 -12.57 -3.58
C LYS A 104 -4.46 -12.83 -5.07
N LEU A 105 -4.24 -11.83 -5.92
CA LEU A 105 -4.29 -12.03 -7.37
C LEU A 105 -3.18 -12.96 -7.86
N THR A 106 -2.00 -12.87 -7.26
CA THR A 106 -0.87 -13.76 -7.57
C THR A 106 -1.19 -15.21 -7.22
N ASP A 107 -1.81 -15.46 -6.06
CA ASP A 107 -2.26 -16.80 -5.62
C ASP A 107 -3.32 -17.39 -6.58
N LEU A 108 -4.13 -16.53 -7.21
CA LEU A 108 -5.09 -16.90 -8.25
C LEU A 108 -4.45 -17.08 -9.64
N GLY A 109 -3.11 -16.97 -9.74
CA GLY A 109 -2.37 -17.07 -11.00
C GLY A 109 -2.58 -15.87 -11.93
N ILE A 110 -3.03 -14.73 -11.41
CA ILE A 110 -3.28 -13.52 -12.19
C ILE A 110 -2.06 -12.60 -12.08
N VAL A 111 -1.30 -12.50 -13.16
CA VAL A 111 -0.19 -11.56 -13.27
C VAL A 111 -0.71 -10.21 -13.74
N VAL A 112 -0.48 -9.18 -12.93
CA VAL A 112 -0.93 -7.82 -13.22
C VAL A 112 0.26 -6.91 -13.55
N GLN A 113 0.21 -6.32 -14.74
CA GLN A 113 1.14 -5.31 -15.23
C GLN A 113 0.43 -3.95 -15.32
N ASN A 114 1.19 -2.85 -15.32
CA ASN A 114 0.65 -1.49 -15.41
C ASN A 114 0.28 -1.13 -16.86
N ASN A 115 -0.56 -1.96 -17.51
CA ASN A 115 -0.98 -1.76 -18.90
C ASN A 115 -2.47 -2.06 -19.12
N ARG A 116 -2.99 -1.60 -20.26
CA ARG A 116 -4.41 -1.72 -20.60
C ARG A 116 -4.88 -3.17 -20.75
N ALA A 117 -4.02 -4.07 -21.22
CA ALA A 117 -4.37 -5.48 -21.39
C ALA A 117 -4.62 -6.16 -20.04
N SER A 118 -3.76 -5.90 -19.04
CA SER A 118 -3.96 -6.39 -17.67
C SER A 118 -5.24 -5.83 -17.05
N TYR A 119 -5.56 -4.55 -17.29
CA TYR A 119 -6.81 -3.94 -16.84
C TYR A 119 -8.05 -4.61 -17.46
N ASP A 120 -8.09 -4.75 -18.78
CA ASP A 120 -9.24 -5.33 -19.48
C ASP A 120 -9.44 -6.80 -19.10
N MET A 121 -8.35 -7.58 -18.99
CA MET A 121 -8.40 -8.97 -18.50
C MET A 121 -8.96 -9.05 -17.08
N LEU A 122 -8.44 -8.26 -16.15
CA LEU A 122 -8.89 -8.27 -14.76
C LEU A 122 -10.35 -7.85 -14.64
N LYS A 123 -10.79 -6.89 -15.48
CA LYS A 123 -12.18 -6.43 -15.54
C LYS A 123 -13.15 -7.54 -15.98
N ILE A 124 -12.73 -8.37 -16.94
CA ILE A 124 -13.52 -9.53 -17.38
C ILE A 124 -13.68 -10.51 -16.22
N LYS A 125 -12.57 -10.94 -15.61
CA LYS A 125 -12.58 -11.86 -14.44
C LYS A 125 -13.42 -11.33 -13.29
N PHE A 126 -13.29 -10.04 -12.97
CA PHE A 126 -14.11 -9.37 -11.96
C PHE A 126 -15.61 -9.45 -12.28
N THR A 127 -15.99 -9.23 -13.54
CA THR A 127 -17.39 -9.24 -13.97
C THR A 127 -17.97 -10.66 -13.92
N GLU A 128 -17.19 -11.66 -14.34
CA GLU A 128 -17.54 -13.09 -14.25
C GLU A 128 -17.75 -13.51 -12.80
N LEU A 129 -16.76 -13.26 -11.94
CA LEU A 129 -16.83 -13.62 -10.52
C LEU A 129 -17.97 -12.90 -9.79
N LYS A 130 -18.26 -11.64 -10.15
CA LYS A 130 -19.41 -10.92 -9.59
C LYS A 130 -20.75 -11.56 -9.97
N ALA A 131 -20.87 -12.10 -11.19
CA ALA A 131 -22.07 -12.83 -11.61
C ALA A 131 -22.19 -14.17 -10.87
N GLU A 132 -21.08 -14.89 -10.68
CA GLU A 132 -21.02 -16.13 -9.88
C GLU A 132 -21.41 -15.88 -8.43
N PHE A 133 -20.87 -14.82 -7.82
CA PHE A 133 -21.24 -14.38 -6.47
C PHE A 133 -22.73 -14.10 -6.34
N ALA A 134 -23.32 -13.36 -7.30
CA ALA A 134 -24.76 -13.07 -7.27
C ALA A 134 -25.59 -14.36 -7.34
N ALA A 135 -25.24 -15.27 -8.24
CA ALA A 135 -25.94 -16.55 -8.35
C ALA A 135 -25.77 -17.43 -7.09
N ALA A 136 -24.58 -17.46 -6.49
CA ALA A 136 -24.31 -18.19 -5.25
C ALA A 136 -25.10 -17.59 -4.08
N LYS A 137 -25.19 -16.25 -4.01
CA LYS A 137 -25.96 -15.54 -2.99
C LYS A 137 -27.46 -15.83 -3.10
N ASP A 138 -28.02 -15.77 -4.31
CA ASP A 138 -29.42 -16.12 -4.56
C ASP A 138 -29.70 -17.59 -4.18
N ASN A 139 -28.76 -18.49 -4.48
CA ASN A 139 -28.86 -19.89 -4.09
C ASN A 139 -28.84 -20.08 -2.56
N TYR A 140 -27.95 -19.37 -1.88
CA TYR A 140 -27.85 -19.39 -0.42
C TYR A 140 -29.13 -18.90 0.22
N ASP A 141 -29.65 -17.75 -0.23
CA ASP A 141 -30.87 -17.16 0.32
C ASP A 141 -32.07 -18.10 0.18
N ALA A 142 -32.25 -18.71 -0.99
CA ALA A 142 -33.31 -19.69 -1.23
C ALA A 142 -33.17 -20.96 -0.34
N ARG A 143 -31.94 -21.41 -0.08
CA ARG A 143 -31.69 -22.56 0.81
C ARG A 143 -31.91 -22.22 2.28
N VAL A 144 -31.58 -20.99 2.69
CA VAL A 144 -31.84 -20.50 4.05
C VAL A 144 -33.34 -20.43 4.31
N GLU A 145 -34.11 -19.89 3.37
CA GLU A 145 -35.58 -19.86 3.45
C GLU A 145 -36.15 -21.27 3.59
N ASN A 146 -35.75 -22.20 2.72
CA ASN A 146 -36.20 -23.60 2.81
C ASN A 146 -35.81 -24.29 4.12
N TYR A 147 -34.59 -24.06 4.60
CA TYR A 147 -34.11 -24.62 5.87
C TYR A 147 -34.95 -24.11 7.05
N ASN A 148 -35.21 -22.80 7.10
CA ASN A 148 -36.00 -22.18 8.16
C ASN A 148 -37.44 -22.70 8.18
N ASP A 149 -38.09 -22.82 7.01
CA ASP A 149 -39.45 -23.38 6.90
C ASP A 149 -39.51 -24.82 7.44
N ARG A 150 -38.54 -25.66 7.07
CA ARG A 150 -38.47 -27.05 7.54
C ARG A 150 -38.13 -27.15 9.02
N LEU A 151 -37.23 -26.30 9.51
CA LEU A 151 -36.87 -26.24 10.91
C LEU A 151 -38.09 -25.87 11.77
N GLU A 152 -38.86 -24.86 11.35
CA GLU A 152 -40.08 -24.46 12.05
C GLU A 152 -41.12 -25.60 12.08
N ALA A 153 -41.30 -26.30 10.95
CA ALA A 153 -42.19 -27.46 10.88
C ALA A 153 -41.74 -28.61 11.80
N TYR A 154 -40.44 -28.91 11.79
CA TYR A 154 -39.81 -29.91 12.66
C TYR A 154 -39.99 -29.56 14.14
N GLU A 155 -39.71 -28.32 14.54
CA GLU A 155 -39.85 -27.85 15.91
C GLU A 155 -41.29 -27.95 16.42
N LYS A 156 -42.28 -27.61 15.57
CA LYS A 156 -43.72 -27.78 15.89
C LYS A 156 -44.07 -29.25 16.15
N LEU A 157 -43.57 -30.18 15.35
CA LEU A 157 -43.83 -31.62 15.54
C LEU A 157 -43.16 -32.16 16.81
N VAL A 158 -41.91 -31.76 17.08
CA VAL A 158 -41.21 -32.14 18.32
C VAL A 158 -41.97 -31.64 19.54
N GLN A 159 -42.42 -30.38 19.55
CA GLN A 159 -43.23 -29.82 20.63
C GLN A 159 -44.56 -30.58 20.80
N TYR A 160 -45.25 -30.89 19.70
CA TYR A 160 -46.52 -31.64 19.71
C TYR A 160 -46.39 -33.00 20.41
N TRP A 161 -45.31 -33.75 20.12
CA TRP A 161 -45.06 -35.07 20.70
C TRP A 161 -44.53 -34.99 22.13
N ASN A 162 -43.65 -34.03 22.44
CA ASN A 162 -43.17 -33.81 23.80
C ASN A 162 -44.31 -33.49 24.77
N ALA A 163 -45.30 -32.69 24.34
CA ALA A 163 -46.50 -32.39 25.13
C ALA A 163 -47.38 -33.62 25.42
N ARG A 164 -47.20 -34.73 24.70
CA ARG A 164 -47.95 -36.00 24.84
C ARG A 164 -47.14 -37.10 25.53
N GLY A 165 -45.98 -36.76 26.09
CA GLY A 165 -45.10 -37.72 26.75
C GLY A 165 -44.16 -38.49 25.82
N GLY A 166 -44.06 -38.08 24.55
CA GLY A 166 -43.17 -38.67 23.55
C GLY A 166 -43.89 -39.13 22.27
N ALA A 167 -43.11 -39.30 21.20
CA ALA A 167 -43.60 -39.83 19.93
C ALA A 167 -43.60 -41.37 19.95
N PRO A 168 -44.59 -42.05 19.31
CA PRO A 168 -44.49 -43.48 19.04
C PRO A 168 -43.30 -43.77 18.11
N LYS A 169 -42.87 -45.04 18.08
CA LYS A 169 -41.60 -45.42 17.44
C LYS A 169 -41.48 -44.95 15.98
N LYS A 170 -42.55 -45.07 15.20
CA LYS A 170 -42.54 -44.70 13.77
C LYS A 170 -42.30 -43.20 13.60
N GLU A 171 -43.05 -42.38 14.33
CA GLU A 171 -42.98 -40.92 14.28
C GLU A 171 -41.66 -40.41 14.86
N TYR A 172 -41.14 -41.07 15.89
CA TYR A 172 -39.79 -40.81 16.40
C TYR A 172 -38.72 -41.08 15.34
N ASP A 173 -38.80 -42.22 14.65
CA ASP A 173 -37.84 -42.58 13.60
C ASP A 173 -37.92 -41.58 12.41
N GLU A 174 -39.13 -41.10 12.06
CA GLU A 174 -39.34 -40.03 11.06
C GLU A 174 -38.74 -38.68 11.49
N LEU A 175 -38.95 -38.27 12.75
CA LEU A 175 -38.34 -37.05 13.31
C LEU A 175 -36.81 -37.13 13.33
N GLN A 176 -36.24 -38.29 13.64
CA GLN A 176 -34.79 -38.48 13.65
C GLN A 176 -34.20 -38.45 12.23
N ALA A 177 -34.95 -38.94 11.23
CA ALA A 177 -34.59 -38.80 9.83
C ALA A 177 -34.62 -37.32 9.39
N GLU A 178 -35.70 -36.59 9.70
CA GLU A 178 -35.81 -35.16 9.36
C GLU A 178 -34.71 -34.33 10.01
N LYS A 179 -34.42 -34.57 11.30
CA LYS A 179 -33.31 -33.94 12.00
C LYS A 179 -31.97 -34.14 11.27
N SER A 180 -31.70 -35.38 10.86
CA SER A 180 -30.47 -35.69 10.11
C SER A 180 -30.39 -34.92 8.79
N VAL A 181 -31.54 -34.71 8.12
CA VAL A 181 -31.59 -33.90 6.89
C VAL A 181 -31.36 -32.42 7.19
N LEU A 182 -31.95 -31.87 8.25
CA LEU A 182 -31.74 -30.49 8.69
C LEU A 182 -30.28 -30.24 9.08
N ASP A 183 -29.64 -31.17 9.81
CA ASP A 183 -28.23 -31.10 10.18
C ASP A 183 -27.33 -31.08 8.93
N ALA A 184 -27.65 -31.88 7.91
CA ALA A 184 -26.97 -31.87 6.63
C ALA A 184 -27.19 -30.56 5.84
N GLN A 185 -28.42 -30.01 5.85
CA GLN A 185 -28.73 -28.71 5.23
C GLN A 185 -27.96 -27.57 5.90
N ALA A 186 -27.93 -27.53 7.23
CA ALA A 186 -27.18 -26.51 7.99
C ALA A 186 -25.68 -26.58 7.69
N SER A 187 -25.12 -27.79 7.61
CA SER A 187 -23.72 -28.00 7.23
C SER A 187 -23.45 -27.52 5.79
N GLY A 188 -24.37 -27.79 4.86
CA GLY A 188 -24.27 -27.31 3.48
C GLY A 188 -24.38 -25.78 3.36
N LEU A 189 -25.27 -25.14 4.14
CA LEU A 189 -25.39 -23.69 4.20
C LEU A 189 -24.09 -23.04 4.70
N LYS A 190 -23.47 -23.60 5.74
CA LYS A 190 -22.18 -23.10 6.25
C LYS A 190 -21.06 -23.20 5.21
N ALA A 191 -21.03 -24.27 4.43
CA ALA A 191 -20.05 -24.42 3.34
C ALA A 191 -20.28 -23.38 2.23
N LEU A 192 -21.54 -23.13 1.86
CA LEU A 192 -21.90 -22.13 0.86
C LEU A 192 -21.61 -20.71 1.34
N GLU A 193 -21.85 -20.40 2.61
CA GLU A 193 -21.47 -19.12 3.22
C GLU A 193 -19.95 -18.89 3.15
N ALA A 194 -19.15 -19.91 3.47
CA ALA A 194 -17.69 -19.84 3.37
C ALA A 194 -17.24 -19.58 1.92
N GLN A 195 -17.86 -20.25 0.95
CA GLN A 195 -17.60 -20.02 -0.48
C GLN A 195 -17.96 -18.59 -0.91
N ILE A 196 -19.10 -18.06 -0.48
CA ILE A 196 -19.53 -16.70 -0.77
C ILE A 196 -18.55 -15.68 -0.17
N ASN A 197 -18.10 -15.89 1.07
CA ASN A 197 -17.12 -15.01 1.73
C ASN A 197 -15.76 -15.03 1.01
N GLU A 198 -15.35 -16.17 0.46
CA GLU A 198 -14.15 -16.26 -0.36
C GLU A 198 -14.30 -15.44 -1.65
N MET A 199 -15.44 -15.58 -2.35
CA MET A 199 -15.76 -14.76 -3.53
C MET A 199 -15.75 -13.26 -3.22
N ILE A 200 -16.31 -12.85 -2.07
CA ILE A 200 -16.26 -11.44 -1.63
C ILE A 200 -14.81 -10.96 -1.48
N THR A 201 -13.96 -11.78 -0.87
CA THR A 201 -12.55 -11.45 -0.65
C THR A 201 -11.81 -11.29 -1.98
N GLU A 202 -12.02 -12.22 -2.91
CA GLU A 202 -11.45 -12.15 -4.26
C GLU A 202 -11.94 -10.94 -5.05
N ILE A 203 -13.26 -10.68 -5.04
CA ILE A 203 -13.87 -9.51 -5.67
C ILE A 203 -13.24 -8.23 -5.13
N ASN A 204 -13.09 -8.12 -3.80
CA ASN A 204 -12.51 -6.93 -3.17
C ASN A 204 -11.03 -6.73 -3.56
N SER A 205 -10.24 -7.80 -3.65
CA SER A 205 -8.86 -7.72 -4.14
C SER A 205 -8.80 -7.29 -5.60
N MET A 206 -9.69 -7.80 -6.46
CA MET A 206 -9.79 -7.35 -7.85
C MET A 206 -10.17 -5.87 -7.95
N VAL A 207 -11.08 -5.38 -7.10
CA VAL A 207 -11.49 -3.96 -7.05
C VAL A 207 -10.30 -3.06 -6.71
N VAL A 208 -9.51 -3.42 -5.69
CA VAL A 208 -8.32 -2.66 -5.29
C VAL A 208 -7.36 -2.51 -6.48
N VAL A 209 -7.03 -3.62 -7.14
CA VAL A 209 -6.08 -3.61 -8.25
C VAL A 209 -6.66 -2.97 -9.52
N LEU A 210 -7.96 -3.14 -9.80
CA LEU A 210 -8.64 -2.45 -10.91
C LEU A 210 -8.60 -0.93 -10.74
N ASN A 211 -8.89 -0.44 -9.52
CA ASN A 211 -8.84 1.00 -9.24
C ASN A 211 -7.41 1.53 -9.31
N ARG A 212 -6.40 0.78 -8.83
CA ARG A 212 -4.99 1.11 -9.09
C ARG A 212 -4.72 1.26 -10.57
N LEU A 213 -5.01 0.22 -11.37
CA LEU A 213 -4.75 0.23 -12.81
C LEU A 213 -5.51 1.36 -13.54
N ALA A 214 -6.74 1.65 -13.14
CA ALA A 214 -7.50 2.78 -13.69
C ALA A 214 -6.78 4.11 -13.45
N ASN A 215 -6.31 4.35 -12.23
CA ASN A 215 -5.51 5.54 -11.89
C ASN A 215 -4.18 5.54 -12.65
N THR A 216 -3.42 4.45 -12.58
CA THR A 216 -2.13 4.23 -13.26
C THR A 216 -2.26 4.13 -14.78
N LEU A 217 -3.45 4.21 -15.37
CA LEU A 217 -3.61 4.33 -16.82
C LEU A 217 -4.40 5.59 -17.20
N ASN A 218 -4.67 6.45 -16.22
CA ASN A 218 -5.49 7.65 -16.37
C ASN A 218 -6.83 7.36 -17.08
N LEU A 219 -7.43 6.19 -16.81
CA LEU A 219 -8.67 5.78 -17.43
C LEU A 219 -9.84 6.47 -16.75
N SER A 220 -10.68 7.13 -17.54
CA SER A 220 -11.93 7.69 -17.04
C SER A 220 -12.96 6.58 -16.86
N VAL A 221 -12.97 5.95 -15.68
CA VAL A 221 -13.93 4.92 -15.29
C VAL A 221 -14.53 5.25 -13.94
N GLU A 222 -15.80 4.92 -13.75
CA GLU A 222 -16.39 4.96 -12.40
C GLU A 222 -15.59 4.01 -11.50
N LYS A 223 -15.16 4.51 -10.34
CA LYS A 223 -14.42 3.70 -9.36
C LYS A 223 -15.24 2.47 -9.02
N TYR A 224 -14.59 1.31 -9.09
CA TYR A 224 -15.20 0.07 -8.66
C TYR A 224 -15.39 0.12 -7.14
N ASN A 225 -16.58 -0.24 -6.67
CA ASN A 225 -16.88 -0.30 -5.24
C ASN A 225 -16.63 -1.72 -4.71
N THR A 226 -16.05 -1.81 -3.52
CA THR A 226 -15.89 -3.05 -2.77
C THR A 226 -17.25 -3.55 -2.26
N VAL A 227 -17.41 -4.87 -2.19
CA VAL A 227 -18.57 -5.52 -1.58
C VAL A 227 -18.32 -5.63 -0.08
N GLY A 228 -19.21 -5.05 0.73
CA GLY A 228 -19.19 -5.19 2.20
C GLY A 228 -18.09 -4.41 2.93
N ALA A 229 -17.22 -3.70 2.22
CA ALA A 229 -16.23 -2.78 2.79
C ALA A 229 -16.33 -1.42 2.11
N SER A 230 -16.05 -0.33 2.82
CA SER A 230 -15.77 0.97 2.21
C SER A 230 -14.26 1.18 2.30
N ARG A 231 -13.59 1.26 1.15
CA ARG A 231 -12.19 1.72 1.08
C ARG A 231 -12.18 2.99 0.24
N GLY A 232 -12.14 4.13 0.92
CA GLY A 232 -12.25 5.48 0.34
C GLY A 232 -10.90 6.16 0.07
N GLU A 233 -9.78 5.49 0.30
CA GLU A 233 -8.44 6.07 0.22
C GLU A 233 -7.90 6.13 -1.22
N SER A 234 -7.01 7.08 -1.48
CA SER A 234 -6.19 7.09 -2.71
C SER A 234 -5.30 5.86 -2.73
N PHE A 235 -5.15 5.24 -3.90
CA PHE A 235 -4.20 4.14 -4.06
C PHE A 235 -2.84 4.71 -4.44
N GLU A 236 -1.86 4.52 -3.57
CA GLU A 236 -0.46 4.89 -3.76
C GLU A 236 0.41 3.64 -3.53
N GLU A 237 1.38 3.38 -4.41
CA GLU A 237 2.31 2.23 -4.27
C GLU A 237 3.37 2.52 -3.20
N GLY A 238 3.75 3.79 -3.07
CA GLY A 238 4.57 4.34 -1.99
C GLY A 238 4.27 5.82 -1.81
N VAL A 239 4.76 6.40 -0.72
CA VAL A 239 4.62 7.83 -0.42
C VAL A 239 5.80 8.35 0.38
N TYR A 240 6.39 9.43 -0.09
CA TYR A 240 7.26 10.30 0.69
C TYR A 240 6.43 11.34 1.44
N PHE A 241 6.68 11.50 2.73
CA PHE A 241 6.05 12.56 3.53
C PHE A 241 7.00 13.14 4.58
N VAL A 242 6.65 14.34 5.03
CA VAL A 242 7.37 15.08 6.06
C VAL A 242 6.39 15.49 7.15
N GLU A 243 6.65 15.06 8.39
CA GLU A 243 5.88 15.45 9.58
C GLU A 243 6.80 16.10 10.62
N GLY A 244 6.76 17.43 10.71
CA GLY A 244 7.69 18.18 11.54
C GLY A 244 9.13 18.02 11.04
N SER A 245 10.01 17.42 11.85
CA SER A 245 11.38 17.10 11.45
C SER A 245 11.54 15.68 10.88
N LYS A 246 10.50 14.85 10.95
CA LYS A 246 10.54 13.46 10.46
C LYS A 246 10.34 13.44 8.97
N ARG A 247 11.13 12.63 8.28
CA ARG A 247 11.02 12.37 6.85
C ARG A 247 10.92 10.87 6.66
N GLU A 248 9.88 10.42 5.98
CA GLU A 248 9.65 9.00 5.79
C GLU A 248 9.27 8.71 4.34
N ILE A 249 9.67 7.53 3.87
CA ILE A 249 9.18 6.90 2.64
C ILE A 249 8.49 5.62 3.08
N ASP A 250 7.19 5.51 2.85
CA ASP A 250 6.45 4.28 3.06
C ASP A 250 6.25 3.58 1.72
N ILE A 251 6.70 2.33 1.61
CA ILE A 251 6.37 1.45 0.49
C ILE A 251 5.27 0.50 0.92
N TYR A 252 4.15 0.54 0.19
CA TYR A 252 2.95 -0.22 0.53
C TYR A 252 2.67 -1.36 -0.44
N GLU A 253 3.04 -1.22 -1.71
CA GLU A 253 2.74 -2.24 -2.72
C GLU A 253 3.76 -2.26 -3.86
N PHE A 254 4.14 -3.48 -4.27
CA PHE A 254 4.82 -3.72 -5.53
C PHE A 254 4.52 -5.15 -6.03
N SER A 255 4.48 -5.32 -7.35
CA SER A 255 4.24 -6.63 -7.98
C SER A 255 5.50 -7.34 -8.49
N SER A 256 6.63 -6.63 -8.56
CA SER A 256 7.91 -7.19 -9.01
C SER A 256 9.12 -6.40 -8.49
N ARG A 257 10.32 -6.93 -8.72
CA ARG A 257 11.61 -6.26 -8.42
C ARG A 257 11.69 -4.90 -9.11
N GLU A 258 11.39 -4.87 -10.39
CA GLU A 258 11.49 -3.68 -11.25
C GLU A 258 10.51 -2.61 -10.78
N LYS A 259 9.29 -3.02 -10.36
CA LYS A 259 8.30 -2.10 -9.78
C LYS A 259 8.74 -1.57 -8.41
N LEU A 260 9.35 -2.41 -7.57
CA LEU A 260 9.94 -1.97 -6.31
C LEU A 260 11.04 -0.92 -6.53
N VAL A 261 12.00 -1.19 -7.42
CA VAL A 261 13.07 -0.24 -7.74
C VAL A 261 12.49 1.08 -8.27
N ARG A 262 11.48 1.00 -9.14
CA ARG A 262 10.86 2.18 -9.72
C ARG A 262 10.11 3.04 -8.70
N VAL A 263 9.28 2.45 -7.82
CA VAL A 263 8.58 3.22 -6.79
C VAL A 263 9.58 3.83 -5.80
N LEU A 264 10.61 3.08 -5.39
CA LEU A 264 11.69 3.63 -4.57
C LEU A 264 12.38 4.82 -5.25
N ALA A 265 12.69 4.71 -6.55
CA ALA A 265 13.30 5.81 -7.29
C ALA A 265 12.40 7.05 -7.34
N HIS A 266 11.08 6.87 -7.48
CA HIS A 266 10.10 7.96 -7.43
C HIS A 266 10.11 8.67 -6.07
N GLU A 267 9.98 7.91 -4.99
CA GLU A 267 9.94 8.47 -3.63
C GLU A 267 11.28 9.10 -3.23
N LEU A 268 12.41 8.54 -3.69
CA LEU A 268 13.73 9.17 -3.55
C LEU A 268 13.80 10.51 -4.30
N GLY A 269 13.17 10.63 -5.47
CA GLY A 269 13.06 11.91 -6.15
C GLY A 269 12.30 12.96 -5.34
N HIS A 270 11.19 12.58 -4.68
CA HIS A 270 10.52 13.46 -3.71
C HIS A 270 11.40 13.76 -2.48
N ALA A 271 12.21 12.81 -2.01
CA ALA A 271 13.19 13.07 -0.97
C ALA A 271 14.29 14.05 -1.40
N LEU A 272 14.56 14.18 -2.71
CA LEU A 272 15.40 15.23 -3.29
C LEU A 272 14.65 16.54 -3.53
N ASP A 273 13.43 16.67 -3.01
CA ASP A 273 12.57 17.87 -3.13
C ASP A 273 12.18 18.16 -4.59
N LEU A 274 12.01 17.09 -5.39
CA LEU A 274 11.51 17.18 -6.76
C LEU A 274 9.99 17.02 -6.77
N ASP A 275 9.31 17.95 -7.46
CA ASP A 275 7.90 17.84 -7.80
C ASP A 275 7.68 16.87 -8.96
N HIS A 276 6.42 16.50 -9.19
CA HIS A 276 6.07 15.74 -10.40
C HIS A 276 6.35 16.54 -11.67
N VAL A 277 6.80 15.83 -12.70
CA VAL A 277 7.00 16.38 -14.05
C VAL A 277 5.91 15.86 -15.00
N ASP A 278 5.69 16.57 -16.11
CA ASP A 278 4.61 16.24 -17.06
C ASP A 278 4.94 15.08 -18.02
N ASP A 279 6.22 14.69 -18.16
CA ASP A 279 6.64 13.64 -19.09
C ASP A 279 6.16 12.26 -18.59
N PRO A 280 5.25 11.56 -19.30
CA PRO A 280 4.71 10.27 -18.88
C PRO A 280 5.73 9.14 -18.73
N LYS A 281 6.94 9.32 -19.27
CA LYS A 281 8.05 8.34 -19.20
C LYS A 281 9.01 8.63 -18.05
N ALA A 282 8.86 9.78 -17.39
CA ALA A 282 9.72 10.20 -16.30
C ALA A 282 9.61 9.25 -15.09
N ILE A 283 10.66 9.22 -14.28
CA ILE A 283 10.54 8.65 -12.94
C ILE A 283 9.54 9.49 -12.14
N MET A 284 9.67 10.82 -12.18
CA MET A 284 8.82 11.78 -11.45
C MET A 284 7.47 12.06 -12.12
N TYR A 285 7.00 11.20 -13.03
CA TYR A 285 5.64 11.37 -13.55
C TYR A 285 4.62 11.05 -12.47
N ARG A 286 3.61 11.91 -12.30
CA ARG A 286 2.57 11.80 -11.26
C ARG A 286 1.82 10.46 -11.24
N LEU A 287 1.84 9.70 -12.33
CA LEU A 287 1.27 8.35 -12.40
C LEU A 287 2.43 7.38 -12.60
N ASN A 288 2.58 6.38 -11.72
CA ASN A 288 3.66 5.40 -11.81
C ASN A 288 3.45 4.34 -12.92
N GLN A 289 3.15 4.80 -14.14
CA GLN A 289 2.79 3.97 -15.30
C GLN A 289 4.03 3.46 -16.07
N GLY A 290 5.20 4.04 -15.82
CA GLY A 290 6.42 3.69 -16.54
C GLY A 290 6.90 2.27 -16.23
N ASP A 291 7.52 1.65 -17.22
CA ASP A 291 8.33 0.44 -17.07
C ASP A 291 9.84 0.77 -17.22
N THR A 292 10.18 2.06 -17.29
CA THR A 292 11.55 2.53 -17.46
C THR A 292 12.23 2.72 -16.11
N GLU A 293 13.43 2.16 -15.97
CA GLU A 293 14.36 2.41 -14.86
C GLU A 293 15.41 3.47 -15.26
N LYS A 294 15.01 4.42 -16.12
CA LYS A 294 15.90 5.44 -16.66
C LYS A 294 15.26 6.81 -16.51
N LEU A 295 16.04 7.75 -15.99
CA LEU A 295 15.68 9.16 -15.99
C LEU A 295 15.44 9.64 -17.42
N THR A 296 14.40 10.44 -17.58
CA THR A 296 14.17 11.25 -18.76
C THR A 296 14.95 12.56 -18.67
N ASN A 297 14.98 13.33 -19.75
CA ASN A 297 15.52 14.68 -19.70
C ASN A 297 14.74 15.57 -18.73
N ALA A 298 13.41 15.37 -18.61
CA ALA A 298 12.60 16.12 -17.66
C ALA A 298 13.01 15.86 -16.19
N ASP A 299 13.29 14.60 -15.84
CA ASP A 299 13.80 14.25 -14.51
C ASP A 299 15.17 14.92 -14.23
N LEU A 300 16.07 14.88 -15.22
CA LEU A 300 17.42 15.46 -15.08
C LEU A 300 17.39 16.98 -15.01
N GLU A 301 16.55 17.64 -15.80
CA GLU A 301 16.36 19.09 -15.76
C GLU A 301 15.81 19.54 -14.40
N ALA A 302 14.83 18.81 -13.85
CA ALA A 302 14.29 19.07 -12.52
C ALA A 302 15.38 18.91 -11.44
N LEU A 303 16.15 17.81 -11.48
CA LEU A 303 17.25 17.59 -10.55
C LEU A 303 18.33 18.66 -10.65
N ASN A 304 18.79 18.98 -11.86
CA ASN A 304 19.82 20.01 -12.08
C ASN A 304 19.36 21.38 -11.59
N ALA A 305 18.11 21.76 -11.85
CA ALA A 305 17.52 22.99 -11.37
C ALA A 305 17.49 23.04 -9.83
N HIS A 306 17.05 21.97 -9.17
CA HIS A 306 17.04 21.88 -7.71
C HIS A 306 18.47 21.95 -7.13
N CYS A 307 19.40 21.19 -7.69
CA CYS A 307 20.79 21.13 -7.24
C CYS A 307 21.65 22.34 -7.64
N GLY A 308 21.09 23.31 -8.38
CA GLY A 308 21.81 24.51 -8.85
C GLY A 308 22.93 24.21 -9.84
N VAL A 309 22.84 23.11 -10.58
CA VAL A 309 23.76 22.72 -11.65
C VAL A 309 23.20 23.23 -12.97
N LYS A 310 24.01 23.95 -13.76
CA LYS A 310 23.65 24.43 -15.10
C LYS A 310 24.00 23.44 -16.17
#